data_AF-A0A507QX19-F1
#
_entry.id   AF-A0A507QX19-F1
#
_cell.length_a   1.000
_cell.length_b   1.000
_cell.length_c   1.000
_cell.angle_alpha   90.00
_cell.angle_beta   90.00
_cell.angle_gamma   90.00
#
_symmetry.space_group_name_H-M   'P 1'
#
loop_
_entity.id
_entity.type
_entity.pdbx_description
1 polymer ?
#
loop_
_entity_poly.entity_id
_entity_poly.type
_entity_poly.pdbx_seq_one_letter_code
_entity_poly.pdbx_strand_id
1 'polypeptide(L)'
;MYYAVFLFQQAGLNGTSSSLLANGIQGAVLNIFTLPDMYYMDTWGRLIPMIIGGVGMGMSMMFIAVIMKTKGNPVYTPLTKKTNFHFADQNASNATIAFVYIYVMTFGLTWACVAWVYPPELFSMNMRGRGTAFSSATNWFVVCVFVFAFAAKGFSKAGTNSMVKNFWFALYIPTAMDKISWILYLIFMALCYVMAIVVFLFYPESAGKTLEEMDFLFTKDRTPWVFLDRSATKIGPIFERDMARGEALTALDSRKAPDAEQGVHVEHVDTVENTTK
;
A
#
# COMPACT_ATOMS: atom_id res chain seq x y z
N MET A 1 6.11 7.18 12.56
CA MET A 1 7.21 6.20 12.57
C MET A 1 7.75 6.10 13.99
N TYR A 2 7.30 5.10 14.74
CA TYR A 2 7.67 4.92 16.14
C TYR A 2 9.16 4.68 16.38
N TYR A 3 9.92 4.31 15.35
CA TYR A 3 11.35 4.07 15.43
C TYR A 3 12.23 5.26 15.00
N ALA A 4 11.63 6.34 14.46
CA ALA A 4 12.39 7.50 13.99
C ALA A 4 13.20 8.18 15.11
N VAL A 5 12.70 8.13 16.36
CA VAL A 5 13.41 8.63 17.54
C VAL A 5 14.74 7.89 17.73
N PHE A 6 14.74 6.56 17.61
CA PHE A 6 15.96 5.75 17.74
C PHE A 6 16.94 6.03 16.61
N LEU A 7 16.45 6.19 15.39
CA LEU A 7 17.28 6.56 14.25
C LEU A 7 17.91 7.95 14.44
N PHE A 8 17.15 8.93 14.94
CA PHE A 8 17.67 10.29 15.19
C PHE A 8 18.67 10.33 16.35
N GLN A 9 18.46 9.50 17.37
CA GLN A 9 19.45 9.27 18.44
C GLN A 9 20.75 8.68 17.90
N GLN A 10 20.67 7.70 17.01
CA GLN A 10 21.84 7.14 16.32
C GLN A 10 22.49 8.16 15.36
N ALA A 11 21.70 9.06 14.78
CA ALA A 11 22.19 10.18 13.99
C ALA A 11 22.94 11.26 14.83
N GLY A 12 22.98 11.13 16.15
CA GLY A 12 23.68 12.09 17.02
C GLY A 12 22.81 13.24 17.53
N LEU A 13 21.49 13.21 17.29
CA LEU A 13 20.55 14.10 17.98
C LEU A 13 20.21 13.47 19.33
N ASN A 14 20.59 14.11 20.44
CA ASN A 14 20.31 13.60 21.79
C ASN A 14 19.21 14.40 22.50
N GLY A 15 18.48 13.73 23.39
CA GLY A 15 17.52 14.36 24.30
C GLY A 15 16.14 14.68 23.68
N THR A 16 15.51 15.73 24.18
CA THR A 16 14.12 16.13 23.83
C THR A 16 13.97 16.52 22.36
N SER A 17 15.02 17.09 21.76
CA SER A 17 15.03 17.50 20.35
C SER A 17 14.77 16.33 19.39
N SER A 18 15.31 15.14 19.67
CA SER A 18 15.14 13.96 18.81
C SER A 18 13.69 13.47 18.84
N SER A 19 13.06 13.47 20.01
CA SER A 19 11.65 13.09 20.16
C SER A 19 10.69 14.10 19.52
N LEU A 20 11.00 15.40 19.64
CA LEU A 20 10.19 16.47 19.05
C LEU A 20 10.31 16.48 17.51
N LEU A 21 11.51 16.35 16.97
CA LEU A 21 11.73 16.28 15.52
C LEU A 21 11.14 15.00 14.92
N ALA A 22 11.29 13.86 15.61
CA ALA A 22 10.80 12.56 15.14
C ALA A 22 9.28 12.44 15.14
N ASN A 23 8.60 13.02 16.13
CA ASN A 23 7.14 12.88 16.25
C ASN A 23 6.39 14.14 15.79
N GLY A 24 6.87 15.32 16.21
CA GLY A 24 6.23 16.61 15.91
C GLY A 24 6.33 16.98 14.43
N ILE A 25 7.55 17.14 13.91
CA ILE A 25 7.74 17.51 12.50
C ILE A 25 7.21 16.42 11.58
N GLN A 26 7.43 15.15 11.92
CA GLN A 26 6.89 14.05 11.12
C GLN A 26 5.35 14.07 11.05
N GLY A 27 4.66 14.33 12.17
CA GLY A 27 3.20 14.41 12.19
C GLY A 27 2.67 15.59 11.37
N ALA A 28 3.40 16.72 11.39
CA ALA A 28 3.09 17.88 10.55
C ALA A 28 3.31 17.58 9.06
N VAL A 29 4.46 16.98 8.72
CA VAL A 29 4.77 16.55 7.34
C VAL A 29 3.70 15.60 6.84
N LEU A 30 3.34 14.57 7.62
CA LEU A 30 2.30 13.64 7.21
C LEU A 30 0.97 14.38 6.95
N ASN A 31 0.51 15.24 7.86
CA ASN A 31 -0.73 16.00 7.65
C ASN A 31 -0.68 16.86 6.38
N ILE A 32 0.40 17.61 6.17
CA ILE A 32 0.53 18.53 5.02
C ILE A 32 0.52 17.75 3.71
N PHE A 33 1.28 16.65 3.63
CA PHE A 33 1.41 15.87 2.40
C PHE A 33 0.22 14.94 2.14
N THR A 34 -0.60 14.64 3.14
CA THR A 34 -1.88 13.94 2.96
C THR A 34 -2.95 14.83 2.31
N LEU A 35 -2.91 16.15 2.48
CA LEU A 35 -3.92 17.05 1.88
C LEU A 35 -3.92 17.05 0.35
N PRO A 36 -2.76 17.16 -0.35
CA PRO A 36 -2.71 16.97 -1.80
C PRO A 36 -3.16 15.58 -2.24
N ASP A 37 -2.81 14.52 -1.50
CA ASP A 37 -3.25 13.16 -1.81
C ASP A 37 -4.78 13.11 -1.87
N MET A 38 -5.46 13.60 -0.84
CA MET A 38 -6.93 13.66 -0.80
C MET A 38 -7.55 14.46 -1.95
N TYR A 39 -6.92 15.58 -2.34
CA TYR A 39 -7.46 16.42 -3.41
C TYR A 39 -7.24 15.81 -4.81
N TYR A 40 -6.09 15.20 -5.07
CA TYR A 40 -5.72 14.68 -6.39
C TYR A 40 -6.05 13.20 -6.61
N MET A 41 -6.45 12.47 -5.56
CA MET A 41 -6.76 11.03 -5.62
C MET A 41 -7.78 10.65 -6.70
N ASP A 42 -8.79 11.51 -6.94
CA ASP A 42 -9.80 11.24 -7.95
C ASP A 42 -9.33 11.54 -9.38
N THR A 43 -8.26 12.32 -9.54
CA THR A 43 -7.71 12.68 -10.85
C THR A 43 -6.58 11.78 -11.31
N TRP A 44 -5.72 11.31 -10.39
CA TRP A 44 -4.54 10.49 -10.72
C TRP A 44 -4.83 8.99 -10.74
N GLY A 45 -6.02 8.59 -10.28
CA GLY A 45 -6.34 7.19 -10.05
C GLY A 45 -5.76 6.66 -8.74
N ARG A 46 -6.07 5.42 -8.42
CA ARG A 46 -5.60 4.75 -7.20
C ARG A 46 -4.32 3.95 -7.45
N LEU A 47 -4.10 3.44 -8.67
CA LEU A 47 -2.95 2.57 -8.97
C LEU A 47 -1.62 3.33 -9.05
N ILE A 48 -1.61 4.47 -9.75
CA ILE A 48 -0.39 5.24 -10.01
C ILE A 48 0.25 5.72 -8.69
N PRO A 49 -0.49 6.30 -7.74
CA PRO A 49 0.05 6.66 -6.44
C PRO A 49 0.61 5.44 -5.69
N MET A 50 -0.09 4.29 -5.70
CA MET A 50 0.38 3.09 -4.99
C MET A 50 1.71 2.55 -5.55
N ILE A 51 1.87 2.53 -6.88
CA ILE A 51 3.10 2.07 -7.54
C ILE A 51 4.25 3.06 -7.29
N ILE A 52 4.03 4.35 -7.57
CA ILE A 52 5.05 5.40 -7.36
C ILE A 52 5.45 5.46 -5.88
N GLY A 53 4.47 5.35 -4.99
CA GLY A 53 4.68 5.33 -3.55
C GLY A 53 5.52 4.16 -3.10
N GLY A 54 5.22 2.95 -3.58
CA GLY A 54 6.00 1.75 -3.26
C GLY A 54 7.45 1.86 -3.73
N VAL A 55 7.67 2.38 -4.94
CA VAL A 55 9.01 2.59 -5.49
C VAL A 55 9.76 3.69 -4.74
N GLY A 56 9.14 4.84 -4.48
CA GLY A 56 9.76 5.98 -3.79
C GLY A 56 10.11 5.67 -2.33
N MET A 57 9.25 4.93 -1.63
CA MET A 57 9.55 4.40 -0.29
C MET A 57 10.71 3.40 -0.33
N GLY A 58 10.72 2.48 -1.30
CA GLY A 58 11.81 1.52 -1.48
C GLY A 58 13.15 2.18 -1.76
N MET A 59 13.18 3.19 -2.63
CA MET A 59 14.38 4.00 -2.93
C MET A 59 14.91 4.72 -1.69
N SER A 60 14.01 5.34 -0.90
CA SER A 60 14.40 6.04 0.33
C SER A 60 15.02 5.08 1.35
N MET A 61 14.44 3.89 1.50
CA MET A 61 14.98 2.83 2.38
C MET A 61 16.33 2.29 1.89
N MET A 62 16.53 2.19 0.57
CA MET A 62 17.81 1.82 -0.02
C MET A 62 18.91 2.83 0.32
N PHE A 63 18.65 4.12 0.17
CA PHE A 63 19.64 5.16 0.51
C PHE A 63 20.00 5.15 2.00
N ILE A 64 19.01 5.00 2.89
CA ILE A 64 19.25 4.87 4.34
C ILE A 64 20.14 3.65 4.63
N ALA A 65 19.86 2.50 4.01
CA ALA A 65 20.65 1.28 4.19
C ALA A 65 22.11 1.45 3.73
N VAL A 66 22.33 2.09 2.58
CA VAL A 66 23.68 2.33 2.02
C VAL A 66 24.47 3.29 2.89
N ILE A 67 23.85 4.37 3.38
CA ILE A 67 24.52 5.34 4.26
C ILE A 67 24.87 4.70 5.60
N MET A 68 23.95 3.92 6.18
CA MET A 68 24.20 3.17 7.41
C MET A 68 25.33 2.14 7.25
N LYS A 69 25.42 1.47 6.09
CA LYS A 69 26.48 0.49 5.82
C LYS A 69 27.85 1.11 5.60
N THR A 70 27.92 2.23 4.88
CA THR A 70 29.18 2.85 4.44
C THR A 70 29.78 3.81 5.46
N LYS A 71 28.91 4.48 6.24
CA LYS A 71 29.30 5.57 7.16
C LYS A 71 28.85 5.34 8.60
N GLY A 72 28.11 4.27 8.88
CA GLY A 72 27.72 3.91 10.25
C GLY A 72 28.84 3.15 10.96
N ASN A 73 29.23 3.63 12.15
CA ASN A 73 30.10 2.89 13.05
C ASN A 73 29.24 2.19 14.13
N PRO A 74 29.10 0.85 14.09
CA PRO A 74 28.35 0.12 15.10
C PRO A 74 29.17 0.03 16.40
N VAL A 75 28.73 0.74 17.44
CA VAL A 75 29.29 0.66 18.79
C VAL A 75 28.39 -0.22 19.64
N TYR A 76 28.86 -1.43 19.94
CA TYR A 76 28.17 -2.32 20.87
C TYR A 76 28.53 -1.96 22.31
N THR A 77 27.53 -1.59 23.12
CA THR A 77 27.72 -1.29 24.54
C THR A 77 27.40 -2.53 25.39
N PRO A 78 28.38 -3.16 26.07
CA PRO A 78 28.18 -4.40 26.83
C PRO A 78 27.20 -4.26 28.01
N LEU A 79 27.10 -3.06 28.61
CA LEU A 79 26.24 -2.78 29.76
C LEU A 79 24.75 -2.81 29.41
N THR A 80 24.37 -2.25 28.25
CA THR A 80 22.98 -2.15 27.81
C THR A 80 22.57 -3.24 26.83
N LYS A 81 23.53 -4.05 26.33
CA LYS A 81 23.33 -5.05 25.27
C LYS A 81 22.64 -4.46 24.02
N LYS A 82 22.92 -3.19 23.73
CA LYS A 82 22.37 -2.45 22.58
C LYS A 82 23.49 -2.08 21.62
N THR A 83 23.16 -2.11 20.33
CA THR A 83 24.07 -1.69 19.26
C THR A 83 23.69 -0.27 18.86
N ASN A 84 24.47 0.71 19.32
CA ASN A 84 24.27 2.10 18.94
C ASN A 84 25.06 2.37 17.65
N PHE A 85 24.39 2.89 16.63
CA PHE A 85 25.06 3.41 15.45
C PHE A 85 25.45 4.84 15.71
N HIS A 86 26.73 5.15 15.53
CA HIS A 86 27.22 6.52 15.50
C HIS A 86 27.74 6.82 14.10
N PHE A 87 27.32 7.93 13.52
CA PHE A 87 27.94 8.43 12.30
C PHE A 87 29.15 9.27 12.68
N ALA A 88 30.31 8.95 12.11
CA ALA A 88 31.51 9.77 12.28
C ALA A 88 31.37 11.11 11.52
N ASP A 89 30.64 11.10 10.40
CA ASP A 89 30.40 12.26 9.56
C ASP A 89 29.03 12.89 9.83
N GLN A 90 28.99 14.16 10.23
CA GLN A 90 27.74 14.91 10.47
C GLN A 90 26.86 15.00 9.21
N ASN A 91 27.48 15.09 8.03
CA ASN A 91 26.76 15.15 6.75
C ASN A 91 26.00 13.85 6.45
N ALA A 92 26.56 12.68 6.83
CA ALA A 92 25.92 11.39 6.65
C ALA A 92 24.69 11.23 7.56
N SER A 93 24.79 11.73 8.80
CA SER A 93 23.67 11.79 9.73
C SER A 93 22.52 12.65 9.17
N ASN A 94 22.81 13.88 8.75
CA ASN A 94 21.80 14.79 8.19
C ASN A 94 21.14 14.22 6.92
N ALA A 95 21.91 13.56 6.05
CA ALA A 95 21.39 12.88 4.88
C ALA A 95 20.42 11.74 5.25
N THR A 96 20.77 10.93 6.26
CA THR A 96 19.90 9.85 6.75
C THR A 96 18.57 10.39 7.27
N ILE A 97 18.60 11.48 8.04
CA ILE A 97 17.40 12.17 8.53
C ILE A 97 16.55 12.68 7.36
N ALA A 98 17.17 13.30 6.35
CA ALA A 98 16.47 13.80 5.17
C ALA A 98 15.75 12.67 4.41
N PHE A 99 16.41 11.52 4.20
CA PHE A 99 15.77 10.37 3.53
C PHE A 99 14.63 9.76 4.35
N VAL A 100 14.67 9.81 5.68
CA VAL A 100 13.53 9.40 6.53
C VAL A 100 12.34 10.33 6.32
N TYR A 101 12.57 11.64 6.21
CA TYR A 101 11.48 12.57 5.89
C TYR A 101 10.96 12.38 4.47
N ILE A 102 11.82 12.13 3.48
CA ILE A 102 11.39 11.81 2.11
C ILE A 102 10.51 10.56 2.10
N TYR A 103 10.88 9.51 2.84
CA TYR A 103 10.04 8.33 2.99
C TYR A 103 8.64 8.68 3.54
N VAL A 104 8.57 9.53 4.57
CA VAL A 104 7.28 9.95 5.16
C VAL A 104 6.46 10.80 4.19
N MET A 105 7.10 11.70 3.45
CA MET A 105 6.45 12.52 2.44
C MET A 105 5.87 11.66 1.31
N THR A 106 6.65 10.71 0.79
CA THR A 106 6.18 9.77 -0.23
C THR A 106 5.02 8.93 0.31
N PHE A 107 5.10 8.41 1.52
CA PHE A 107 3.99 7.67 2.15
C PHE A 107 2.72 8.52 2.28
N GLY A 108 2.86 9.77 2.72
CA GLY A 108 1.76 10.73 2.85
C GLY A 108 1.06 11.06 1.53
N LEU A 109 1.83 11.21 0.45
CA LEU A 109 1.33 11.52 -0.90
C LEU A 109 0.72 10.33 -1.66
N THR A 110 0.77 9.12 -1.11
CA THR A 110 0.43 7.92 -1.89
C THR A 110 -0.34 6.87 -1.11
N TRP A 111 0.27 6.25 -0.11
CA TRP A 111 -0.32 5.11 0.60
C TRP A 111 -1.23 5.53 1.75
N ALA A 112 -1.06 6.75 2.28
CA ALA A 112 -1.73 7.19 3.49
C ALA A 112 -3.26 7.18 3.38
N CYS A 113 -3.86 7.69 2.30
CA CYS A 113 -5.31 7.64 2.11
C CYS A 113 -5.75 6.50 1.18
N VAL A 114 -5.01 6.24 0.09
CA VAL A 114 -5.42 5.24 -0.92
C VAL A 114 -5.58 3.84 -0.33
N ALA A 115 -4.72 3.44 0.62
CA ALA A 115 -4.80 2.12 1.25
C ALA A 115 -6.10 1.88 2.05
N TRP A 116 -6.78 2.95 2.49
CA TRP A 116 -8.05 2.88 3.22
C TRP A 116 -9.26 3.03 2.31
N VAL A 117 -9.10 3.74 1.20
CA VAL A 117 -10.16 3.97 0.20
C VAL A 117 -10.31 2.76 -0.73
N TYR A 118 -9.20 2.11 -1.09
CA TYR A 118 -9.20 1.05 -2.08
C TYR A 118 -9.97 -0.23 -1.66
N PRO A 119 -9.82 -0.79 -0.44
CA PRO A 119 -10.55 -1.99 -0.05
C PRO A 119 -12.08 -1.87 -0.13
N PRO A 120 -12.74 -0.82 0.41
CA PRO A 120 -14.18 -0.69 0.30
C PRO A 120 -14.67 -0.40 -1.12
N GLU A 121 -13.85 0.22 -1.99
CA GLU A 121 -14.16 0.40 -3.41
C GLU A 121 -14.13 -0.92 -4.19
N LEU A 122 -13.28 -1.87 -3.78
CA LEU A 122 -13.10 -3.15 -4.49
C LEU A 122 -14.25 -4.14 -4.26
N PHE A 123 -14.87 -4.11 -3.08
CA PHE A 123 -15.88 -5.10 -2.71
C PHE A 123 -17.29 -4.71 -3.18
N SER A 124 -17.99 -5.70 -3.74
CA SER A 124 -19.42 -5.63 -4.08
C SER A 124 -20.28 -5.25 -2.87
N MET A 125 -21.42 -4.59 -3.11
CA MET A 125 -22.29 -4.09 -2.02
C MET A 125 -22.68 -5.17 -1.00
N ASN A 126 -22.89 -6.41 -1.46
CA ASN A 126 -23.30 -7.53 -0.60
C ASN A 126 -22.18 -8.05 0.33
N MET A 127 -20.91 -7.88 -0.05
CA MET A 127 -19.77 -8.40 0.71
C MET A 127 -18.88 -7.32 1.32
N ARG A 128 -19.10 -6.04 0.99
CA ARG A 128 -18.23 -4.92 1.41
C ARG A 128 -17.97 -4.88 2.89
N GLY A 129 -19.02 -5.01 3.72
CA GLY A 129 -18.86 -4.98 5.18
C GLY A 129 -17.90 -6.07 5.68
N ARG A 130 -18.02 -7.29 5.14
CA ARG A 130 -17.18 -8.44 5.53
C ARG A 130 -15.77 -8.34 4.94
N GLY A 131 -15.65 -7.91 3.69
CA GLY A 131 -14.37 -7.74 3.00
C GLY A 131 -13.50 -6.64 3.62
N THR A 132 -14.08 -5.47 3.89
CA THR A 132 -13.36 -4.35 4.54
C THR A 132 -12.94 -4.71 5.97
N ALA A 133 -13.77 -5.44 6.71
CA ALA A 133 -13.41 -5.95 8.03
C ALA A 133 -12.23 -6.94 7.96
N PHE A 134 -12.21 -7.83 6.98
CA PHE A 134 -11.12 -8.78 6.78
C PHE A 134 -9.81 -8.09 6.40
N SER A 135 -9.86 -7.08 5.53
CA SER A 135 -8.70 -6.25 5.18
C SER A 135 -8.12 -5.55 6.41
N SER A 136 -8.99 -4.93 7.23
CA SER A 136 -8.58 -4.26 8.46
C SER A 136 -8.02 -5.23 9.50
N ALA A 137 -8.65 -6.40 9.67
CA ALA A 137 -8.18 -7.46 10.55
C ALA A 137 -6.82 -7.99 10.09
N THR A 138 -6.60 -8.17 8.78
CA THR A 138 -5.31 -8.59 8.22
C THR A 138 -4.23 -7.55 8.48
N ASN A 139 -4.54 -6.26 8.30
CA ASN A 139 -3.61 -5.17 8.65
C ASN A 139 -3.16 -5.29 10.11
N TRP A 140 -4.09 -5.33 11.07
CA TRP A 140 -3.74 -5.48 12.49
C TRP A 140 -3.09 -6.82 12.83
N PHE A 141 -3.47 -7.90 12.15
CA PHE A 141 -2.89 -9.22 12.36
C PHE A 141 -1.42 -9.26 11.93
N VAL A 142 -1.08 -8.74 10.74
CA VAL A 142 0.30 -8.66 10.26
C VAL A 142 1.14 -7.86 11.24
N VAL A 143 0.61 -6.74 11.73
CA VAL A 143 1.23 -5.94 12.79
C VAL A 143 1.51 -6.78 14.04
N CYS A 144 0.55 -7.59 14.48
CA CYS A 144 0.71 -8.47 15.62
C CYS A 144 1.76 -9.57 15.36
N VAL A 145 1.72 -10.27 14.23
CA VAL A 145 2.62 -11.40 13.93
C VAL A 145 4.08 -10.95 13.85
N PHE A 146 4.38 -9.83 13.20
CA PHE A 146 5.74 -9.29 13.15
C PHE A 146 6.30 -9.00 14.56
N VAL A 147 5.43 -8.61 15.50
CA VAL A 147 5.80 -8.36 16.89
C VAL A 147 5.96 -9.66 17.68
N PHE A 148 5.00 -10.59 17.58
CA PHE A 148 5.00 -11.83 18.35
C PHE A 148 6.11 -12.81 17.91
N ALA A 149 6.41 -12.91 16.62
CA ALA A 149 7.44 -13.81 16.08
C ALA A 149 8.86 -13.51 16.63
N PHE A 150 9.14 -12.26 16.98
CA PHE A 150 10.42 -11.85 17.56
C PHE A 150 10.36 -11.60 19.07
N ALA A 151 9.19 -11.22 19.61
CA ALA A 151 8.98 -11.06 21.05
C ALA A 151 8.93 -12.40 21.80
N ALA A 152 8.65 -13.52 21.14
CA ALA A 152 8.70 -14.87 21.75
C ALA A 152 10.07 -15.21 22.35
N LYS A 153 11.18 -14.60 21.87
CA LYS A 153 12.51 -14.75 22.47
C LYS A 153 12.82 -13.76 23.61
N GLY A 154 11.96 -12.76 23.86
CA GLY A 154 12.15 -11.70 24.86
C GLY A 154 11.14 -11.70 26.01
N PHE A 155 10.01 -12.40 25.87
CA PHE A 155 8.93 -12.43 26.87
C PHE A 155 9.23 -13.22 28.15
N SER A 156 10.37 -13.93 28.22
CA SER A 156 10.69 -14.79 29.36
C SER A 156 11.18 -14.04 30.61
N LYS A 157 11.43 -12.72 30.56
CA LYS A 157 12.00 -11.96 31.70
C LYS A 157 11.45 -10.53 31.82
N ALA A 158 10.15 -10.36 32.07
CA ALA A 158 9.65 -9.18 32.76
C ALA A 158 8.28 -9.47 33.36
N GLY A 159 8.20 -9.37 34.69
CA GLY A 159 7.00 -9.61 35.47
C GLY A 159 5.81 -8.76 35.00
N THR A 160 4.66 -9.41 35.07
CA THR A 160 3.31 -8.84 35.08
C THR A 160 3.30 -7.50 35.82
N ASN A 161 2.81 -6.45 35.13
CA ASN A 161 1.90 -5.40 35.60
C ASN A 161 2.18 -4.07 34.87
N SER A 162 1.40 -3.80 33.83
CA SER A 162 0.80 -2.49 33.53
C SER A 162 0.19 -2.55 32.12
N MET A 163 -1.08 -2.20 32.03
CA MET A 163 -1.94 -2.15 30.84
C MET A 163 -1.46 -1.15 29.74
N VAL A 164 -0.15 -0.87 29.66
CA VAL A 164 0.49 0.10 28.74
C VAL A 164 1.37 -0.60 27.69
N LYS A 165 1.09 -1.87 27.38
CA LYS A 165 1.56 -2.55 26.15
C LYS A 165 1.00 -1.90 24.86
N ASN A 166 0.48 -0.68 24.91
CA ASN A 166 -0.27 0.03 23.87
C ASN A 166 0.54 0.51 22.67
N PHE A 167 1.76 0.03 22.41
CA PHE A 167 2.44 0.34 21.14
C PHE A 167 3.37 -0.76 20.64
N TRP A 168 2.77 -1.91 20.29
CA TRP A 168 3.45 -3.14 19.87
C TRP A 168 4.44 -2.97 18.69
N PHE A 169 4.20 -2.04 17.76
CA PHE A 169 5.18 -1.69 16.71
C PHE A 169 6.51 -1.15 17.22
N ALA A 170 6.50 -0.43 18.34
CA ALA A 170 7.69 0.19 18.91
C ALA A 170 8.63 -0.84 19.57
N LEU A 171 8.19 -2.09 19.75
CA LEU A 171 8.97 -3.13 20.42
C LEU A 171 9.82 -3.99 19.46
N TYR A 172 9.33 -4.22 18.23
CA TYR A 172 10.03 -5.04 17.24
C TYR A 172 11.26 -4.33 16.68
N ILE A 173 11.09 -3.10 16.20
CA ILE A 173 12.13 -2.41 15.43
C ILE A 173 13.40 -2.18 16.26
N PRO A 174 13.35 -1.75 17.53
CA PRO A 174 14.57 -1.61 18.33
C PRO A 174 15.32 -2.94 18.50
N THR A 175 14.59 -4.02 18.78
CA THR A 175 15.17 -5.37 18.92
C THR A 175 15.77 -5.88 17.60
N ALA A 176 15.13 -5.58 16.47
CA ALA A 176 15.63 -5.91 15.14
C ALA A 176 16.82 -5.04 14.74
N MET A 177 16.82 -3.76 15.11
CA MET A 177 17.94 -2.82 14.88
C MET A 177 19.19 -3.25 15.65
N ASP A 178 19.03 -3.74 16.88
CA ASP A 178 20.13 -4.24 17.72
C ASP A 178 20.84 -5.45 17.10
N LYS A 179 20.10 -6.29 16.36
CA LYS A 179 20.61 -7.57 15.80
C LYS A 179 20.97 -7.52 14.32
N ILE A 180 20.19 -6.80 13.52
CA ILE A 180 20.18 -6.87 12.04
C ILE A 180 20.47 -5.49 11.41
N SER A 181 20.40 -4.41 12.21
CA SER A 181 20.92 -3.08 11.89
C SER A 181 20.58 -2.58 10.48
N TRP A 182 21.56 -2.46 9.58
CA TRP A 182 21.37 -1.92 8.23
C TRP A 182 20.62 -2.86 7.29
N ILE A 183 20.69 -4.19 7.52
CA ILE A 183 20.01 -5.20 6.69
C ILE A 183 18.50 -5.08 6.84
N LEU A 184 18.01 -4.60 8.00
CA LEU A 184 16.58 -4.39 8.23
C LEU A 184 15.96 -3.43 7.20
N TYR A 185 16.66 -2.35 6.86
CA TYR A 185 16.20 -1.40 5.83
C TYR A 185 16.18 -2.02 4.43
N LEU A 186 17.09 -2.96 4.12
CA LEU A 186 17.04 -3.69 2.85
C LEU A 186 15.87 -4.67 2.79
N ILE A 187 15.50 -5.30 3.90
CA ILE A 187 14.30 -6.13 3.99
C ILE A 187 13.06 -5.27 3.73
N PHE A 188 12.96 -4.09 4.35
CA PHE A 188 11.86 -3.17 4.10
C PHE A 188 11.84 -2.66 2.65
N MET A 189 12.99 -2.36 2.06
CA MET A 189 13.10 -2.03 0.64
C MET A 189 12.53 -3.15 -0.25
N ALA A 190 12.92 -4.40 0.00
CA ALA A 190 12.41 -5.54 -0.76
C ALA A 190 10.89 -5.69 -0.62
N LEU A 191 10.36 -5.53 0.59
CA LEU A 191 8.91 -5.57 0.83
C LEU A 191 8.17 -4.43 0.09
N CYS A 192 8.72 -3.21 0.08
CA CYS A 192 8.14 -2.08 -0.65
C CYS A 192 8.10 -2.33 -2.17
N TYR A 193 9.14 -2.94 -2.75
CA TYR A 193 9.16 -3.28 -4.17
C TYR A 193 8.25 -4.46 -4.51
N VAL A 194 8.22 -5.51 -3.67
CA VAL A 194 7.27 -6.62 -3.85
C VAL A 194 5.84 -6.10 -3.81
N MET A 195 5.54 -5.19 -2.87
CA MET A 195 4.23 -4.53 -2.80
C MET A 195 3.91 -3.75 -4.08
N ALA A 196 4.86 -2.96 -4.61
CA ALA A 196 4.67 -2.25 -5.88
C ALA A 196 4.42 -3.20 -7.06
N ILE A 197 5.12 -4.34 -7.11
CA ILE A 197 4.95 -5.38 -8.13
C ILE A 197 3.57 -6.04 -8.00
N VAL A 198 3.13 -6.37 -6.78
CA VAL A 198 1.80 -6.97 -6.54
C VAL A 198 0.70 -6.03 -6.99
N VAL A 199 0.80 -4.74 -6.66
CA VAL A 199 -0.16 -3.72 -7.12
C VAL A 199 -0.17 -3.66 -8.65
N PHE A 200 1.01 -3.61 -9.28
CA PHE A 200 1.12 -3.57 -10.73
C PHE A 200 0.48 -4.79 -11.41
N LEU A 201 0.61 -5.98 -10.83
CA LEU A 201 0.12 -7.23 -11.45
C LEU A 201 -1.37 -7.50 -11.20
N PHE A 202 -1.88 -7.21 -10.00
CA PHE A 202 -3.18 -7.72 -9.54
C PHE A 202 -4.23 -6.66 -9.22
N TYR A 203 -3.87 -5.38 -9.09
CA TYR A 203 -4.83 -4.37 -8.62
C TYR A 203 -5.51 -3.67 -9.81
N PRO A 204 -6.85 -3.74 -9.96
CA PRO A 204 -7.59 -2.93 -10.92
C PRO A 204 -7.74 -1.48 -10.49
N GLU A 205 -7.92 -0.58 -11.45
CA GLU A 205 -8.18 0.82 -11.18
C GLU A 205 -9.63 1.00 -10.71
N SER A 206 -9.84 1.63 -9.57
CA SER A 206 -11.17 1.87 -8.99
C SER A 206 -11.68 3.29 -9.23
N ALA A 207 -10.81 4.21 -9.68
CA ALA A 207 -11.18 5.61 -9.86
C ALA A 207 -12.25 5.83 -10.93
N GLY A 208 -13.27 6.61 -10.56
CA GLY A 208 -14.34 7.03 -11.47
C GLY A 208 -15.30 5.92 -11.88
N LYS A 209 -15.30 4.78 -11.17
CA LYS A 209 -16.26 3.67 -11.37
C LYS A 209 -17.27 3.67 -10.25
N THR A 210 -18.53 3.42 -10.58
CA THR A 210 -19.55 3.18 -9.57
C THR A 210 -19.35 1.81 -8.94
N LEU A 211 -19.88 1.65 -7.73
CA LEU A 211 -19.72 0.42 -6.97
C LEU A 211 -20.38 -0.80 -7.64
N GLU A 212 -21.39 -0.58 -8.47
CA GLU A 212 -22.05 -1.63 -9.25
C GLU A 212 -21.21 -2.01 -10.47
N GLU A 213 -20.48 -1.05 -11.04
CA GLU A 213 -19.57 -1.32 -12.16
C GLU A 213 -18.32 -2.11 -11.74
N MET A 214 -17.90 -1.99 -10.48
CA MET A 214 -16.78 -2.76 -9.93
C MET A 214 -17.06 -4.27 -9.94
N ASP A 215 -18.33 -4.68 -9.88
CA ASP A 215 -18.70 -6.10 -9.95
C ASP A 215 -18.41 -6.70 -11.34
N PHE A 216 -18.41 -5.88 -12.41
CA PHE A 216 -18.08 -6.35 -13.76
C PHE A 216 -16.59 -6.72 -13.91
N LEU A 217 -15.71 -6.13 -13.10
CA LEU A 217 -14.27 -6.43 -13.13
C LEU A 217 -13.94 -7.83 -12.61
N PHE A 218 -14.84 -8.44 -11.83
CA PHE A 218 -14.67 -9.77 -11.24
C PHE A 218 -15.51 -10.86 -11.93
N THR A 219 -15.94 -10.63 -13.17
CA THR A 219 -16.65 -11.62 -13.98
C THR A 219 -15.75 -12.80 -14.37
N LYS A 220 -16.34 -14.00 -14.47
CA LYS A 220 -15.63 -15.28 -14.60
C LYS A 220 -14.77 -15.40 -15.87
N ASP A 221 -15.07 -14.57 -16.88
CA ASP A 221 -14.42 -14.60 -18.19
C ASP A 221 -13.18 -13.68 -18.26
N ARG A 222 -12.90 -12.88 -17.22
CA ARG A 222 -11.73 -12.00 -17.17
C ARG A 222 -10.52 -12.68 -16.53
N THR A 223 -9.35 -12.35 -17.07
CA THR A 223 -8.07 -12.86 -16.56
C THR A 223 -7.77 -12.26 -15.18
N PRO A 224 -7.29 -13.05 -14.20
CA PRO A 224 -6.81 -12.54 -12.91
C PRO A 224 -5.62 -11.57 -13.00
N TRP A 225 -4.94 -11.56 -14.15
CA TRP A 225 -3.78 -10.71 -14.45
C TRP A 225 -4.25 -9.35 -14.96
N VAL A 226 -4.42 -8.40 -14.05
CA VAL A 226 -5.00 -7.08 -14.36
C VAL A 226 -4.14 -6.26 -15.31
N PHE A 227 -2.81 -6.44 -15.29
CA PHE A 227 -1.90 -5.71 -16.18
C PHE A 227 -2.10 -6.03 -17.68
N LEU A 228 -2.69 -7.19 -18.02
CA LEU A 228 -3.03 -7.56 -19.40
C LEU A 228 -4.35 -6.91 -19.84
N ASP A 229 -5.24 -6.64 -18.90
CA ASP A 229 -6.54 -6.03 -19.17
C ASP A 229 -6.47 -4.50 -19.05
N ARG A 230 -6.13 -3.86 -20.18
CA ARG A 230 -6.13 -2.39 -20.32
C ARG A 230 -7.50 -1.73 -20.07
N SER A 231 -8.59 -2.49 -20.00
CA SER A 231 -9.90 -1.96 -19.63
C SER A 231 -10.05 -1.86 -18.11
N ALA A 232 -9.46 -2.78 -17.35
CA ALA A 232 -9.48 -2.78 -15.89
C ALA A 232 -8.58 -1.70 -15.27
N THR A 233 -7.53 -1.26 -15.97
CA THR A 233 -6.57 -0.25 -15.49
C THR A 233 -6.91 1.20 -15.88
N LYS A 234 -8.01 1.43 -16.60
CA LYS A 234 -8.42 2.79 -17.00
C LYS A 234 -9.34 3.43 -15.96
N ILE A 235 -9.17 4.73 -15.80
CA ILE A 235 -10.01 5.61 -14.99
C ILE A 235 -11.32 5.91 -15.76
N GLY A 236 -12.45 5.90 -15.06
CA GLY A 236 -13.76 6.28 -15.60
C GLY A 236 -14.77 5.13 -15.71
N PRO A 237 -16.03 5.44 -16.08
CA PRO A 237 -17.14 4.50 -16.09
C PRO A 237 -16.95 3.42 -17.16
N ILE A 238 -17.24 2.17 -16.79
CA ILE A 238 -17.13 1.01 -17.67
C ILE A 238 -18.38 0.93 -18.56
N PHE A 239 -19.55 1.14 -17.96
CA PHE A 239 -20.83 0.93 -18.62
C PHE A 239 -21.06 1.88 -19.79
N GLU A 240 -20.75 3.17 -19.61
CA GLU A 240 -20.89 4.18 -20.67
C GLU A 240 -20.00 3.89 -21.87
N ARG A 241 -18.79 3.36 -21.61
CA ARG A 241 -17.85 2.96 -22.65
C ARG A 241 -18.30 1.70 -23.38
N ASP A 242 -18.81 0.71 -22.65
CA ASP A 242 -19.29 -0.54 -23.23
C ASP A 242 -20.60 -0.32 -24.01
N MET A 243 -21.42 0.64 -23.59
CA MET A 243 -22.59 1.12 -24.36
C MET A 243 -22.16 1.85 -25.64
N ALA A 244 -21.16 2.72 -25.56
CA ALA A 244 -20.60 3.41 -26.74
C ALA A 244 -19.94 2.45 -27.74
N ARG A 245 -19.52 1.25 -27.30
CA ARG A 245 -18.96 0.20 -28.16
C ARG A 245 -19.98 -0.85 -28.62
N GLY A 246 -21.21 -0.81 -28.10
CA GLY A 246 -22.24 -1.83 -28.37
C GLY A 246 -22.01 -3.19 -27.68
N GLU A 247 -20.98 -3.32 -26.83
CA GLU A 247 -20.61 -4.57 -26.13
C GLU A 247 -21.49 -4.82 -24.89
N ALA A 248 -22.09 -3.77 -24.31
CA ALA A 248 -22.94 -3.86 -23.12
C ALA A 248 -24.22 -4.69 -23.34
N LEU A 249 -24.77 -4.69 -24.57
CA LEU A 249 -25.95 -5.47 -24.93
C LEU A 249 -25.64 -6.97 -24.96
N THR A 250 -24.47 -7.36 -25.46
CA THR A 250 -24.06 -8.76 -25.55
C THR A 250 -23.84 -9.39 -24.17
N ALA A 251 -23.31 -8.63 -23.21
CA ALA A 251 -23.10 -9.09 -21.83
C ALA A 251 -24.42 -9.20 -21.01
N LEU A 252 -25.42 -8.39 -21.33
CA LEU A 252 -26.76 -8.50 -20.73
C LEU A 252 -27.57 -9.64 -21.35
N ASP A 253 -27.42 -9.86 -22.66
CA ASP A 253 -28.07 -10.95 -23.38
C ASP A 253 -27.51 -12.32 -22.96
N SER A 254 -26.19 -12.44 -22.79
CA SER A 254 -25.54 -13.64 -22.25
C SER A 254 -25.90 -13.93 -20.79
N ARG A 255 -26.29 -12.91 -20.01
CA ARG A 255 -26.78 -13.07 -18.63
C ARG A 255 -28.25 -13.52 -18.58
N LYS A 256 -29.01 -13.25 -19.64
CA LYS A 256 -30.41 -13.68 -19.80
C LYS A 256 -30.53 -15.05 -20.49
N ALA A 257 -29.49 -15.45 -21.22
CA ALA A 257 -29.42 -16.68 -22.00
C ALA A 257 -28.75 -17.93 -21.36
N PRO A 258 -28.60 -18.13 -20.04
CA PRO A 258 -28.25 -19.46 -19.54
C PRO A 258 -29.40 -20.48 -19.66
N ASP A 259 -30.64 -20.03 -19.89
CA ASP A 259 -31.84 -20.87 -19.72
C ASP A 259 -32.69 -21.05 -21.01
N ALA A 260 -32.30 -20.46 -22.14
CA ALA A 260 -33.22 -20.28 -23.28
C ALA A 260 -32.68 -20.64 -24.67
N GLU A 261 -31.73 -21.58 -24.79
CA GLU A 261 -31.37 -22.17 -26.09
C GLU A 261 -31.65 -23.67 -26.14
N GLN A 262 -32.95 -24.00 -26.19
CA GLN A 262 -33.44 -25.10 -27.01
C GLN A 262 -34.62 -24.60 -27.85
N GLY A 263 -34.31 -24.31 -29.12
CA GLY A 263 -35.29 -24.04 -30.16
C GLY A 263 -35.61 -22.56 -30.35
N VAL A 264 -35.30 -22.02 -31.53
CA VAL A 264 -36.29 -21.64 -32.54
C VAL A 264 -35.55 -21.11 -33.78
N HIS A 265 -36.09 -21.51 -34.94
CA HIS A 265 -35.62 -21.27 -36.29
C HIS A 265 -35.33 -19.80 -36.62
N VAL A 266 -34.24 -19.58 -37.36
CA VAL A 266 -33.98 -18.35 -38.12
C VAL A 266 -34.86 -18.36 -39.37
N GLU A 267 -35.82 -17.44 -39.44
CA GLU A 267 -36.58 -17.16 -40.67
C GLU A 267 -35.90 -16.00 -41.42
N HIS A 268 -35.53 -16.25 -42.68
CA HIS A 268 -34.94 -15.26 -43.58
C HIS A 268 -35.99 -14.21 -43.95
N VAL A 269 -35.70 -12.93 -43.67
CA VAL A 269 -36.48 -11.80 -44.17
C VAL A 269 -35.94 -11.40 -45.54
N ASP A 270 -36.69 -11.69 -46.60
CA ASP A 270 -36.44 -11.22 -47.95
C ASP A 270 -36.66 -9.70 -48.05
N THR A 271 -35.71 -9.03 -48.71
CA THR A 271 -35.70 -7.58 -48.94
C THR A 271 -36.65 -7.23 -50.08
N VAL A 272 -37.68 -6.41 -49.80
CA VAL A 272 -38.55 -5.82 -50.81
C VAL A 272 -37.86 -4.60 -51.40
N GLU A 273 -37.33 -4.72 -52.62
CA GLU A 273 -36.85 -3.60 -53.42
C GLU A 273 -38.03 -3.01 -54.21
N ASN A 274 -38.41 -1.78 -53.88
CA ASN A 274 -39.52 -1.04 -54.47
C ASN A 274 -38.99 -0.14 -55.61
N THR A 275 -39.13 -0.57 -56.86
CA THR A 275 -38.99 0.31 -58.04
C THR A 275 -40.38 0.81 -58.46
N THR A 276 -40.59 2.13 -58.40
CA THR A 276 -41.70 2.78 -59.11
C THR A 276 -41.19 3.91 -60.00
N LYS A 277 -41.67 3.84 -61.26
CA LYS A 277 -41.67 4.82 -62.36
C LYS A 277 -40.47 4.84 -63.31
#